data_AF-K1SHI0-F1
#
_entry.id   AF-K1SHI0-F1
#
_cell.length_a   1.000
_cell.length_b   1.000
_cell.length_c   1.000
_cell.angle_alpha   90.00
_cell.angle_beta   90.00
_cell.angle_gamma   90.00
#
_symmetry.space_group_name_H-M   'P 1'
#
loop_
_entity.id
_entity.type
_entity.pdbx_description
1 polymer ?
#
loop_
_entity_poly.entity_id
_entity_poly.type
_entity_poly.pdbx_seq_one_letter_code
_entity_poly.pdbx_strand_id
1 'polypeptide(L)'
;MGEYIEVKQRDVADFTYPEGCTVVLCNPPYGERMLDEEQAHELYKVMGKRLLPTDGRRLFVITPDGEFEELFGKKADKNRKLYNGMLMCRLYSYFKATPHN
;
A
#
# COMPACT_ATOMS: atom_id res chain seq x y z
N MET A 1 14.32 -20.68 8.12
CA MET A 1 13.47 -19.46 8.01
C MET A 1 14.27 -18.17 7.95
N GLY A 2 15.45 -18.04 8.59
CA GLY A 2 16.22 -16.78 8.62
C GLY A 2 17.09 -16.44 7.41
N GLU A 3 17.06 -17.21 6.32
CA GLU A 3 17.92 -16.98 5.15
C GLU A 3 17.25 -16.14 4.05
N TYR A 4 15.91 -16.15 4.00
CA TYR A 4 15.13 -15.45 2.96
C TYR A 4 14.07 -14.50 3.51
N ILE A 5 13.69 -14.64 4.78
CA ILE A 5 12.59 -13.88 5.39
C ILE A 5 13.07 -13.30 6.72
N GLU A 6 12.98 -11.98 6.81
CA GLU A 6 13.15 -11.24 8.06
C GLU A 6 11.78 -10.72 8.50
N VAL A 7 11.40 -10.98 9.76
CA VAL A 7 10.13 -10.54 10.33
C VAL A 7 10.42 -9.51 11.41
N LYS A 8 9.78 -8.34 11.32
CA LYS A 8 9.89 -7.25 12.29
C LYS A 8 8.51 -6.71 12.63
N GLN A 9 8.27 -6.45 13.92
CA GLN A 9 7.14 -5.65 14.37
C GLN A 9 7.51 -4.17 14.26
N ARG A 10 6.79 -3.41 13.43
CA ARG A 10 7.02 -1.97 13.19
C ARG A 10 5.72 -1.29 12.79
N ASP A 11 5.63 0.01 13.06
CA ASP A 11 4.59 0.88 12.49
C ASP A 11 4.92 1.22 11.03
N VAL A 12 3.91 1.33 10.18
CA VAL A 12 4.08 1.75 8.77
C VAL A 12 4.52 3.22 8.68
N ALA A 13 4.18 4.04 9.68
CA ALA A 13 4.65 5.41 9.80
C ALA A 13 6.18 5.51 9.89
N ASP A 14 6.84 4.44 10.32
CA ASP A 14 8.30 4.34 10.44
C ASP A 14 8.93 3.56 9.27
N PHE A 15 8.15 3.19 8.25
CA PHE A 15 8.68 2.42 7.13
C PHE A 15 9.73 3.22 6.36
N THR A 16 10.86 2.57 6.14
CA THR A 16 11.94 3.05 5.28
C THR A 16 12.26 1.97 4.27
N TYR A 17 12.33 2.34 3.01
CA TYR A 17 12.76 1.42 1.98
C TYR A 17 14.19 0.94 2.21
N PRO A 18 14.47 -0.36 2.03
CA PRO A 18 15.83 -0.85 1.97
C PRO A 18 16.58 -0.25 0.76
N GLU A 19 17.90 -0.39 0.79
CA GLU A 19 18.75 0.06 -0.31
C GLU A 19 18.50 -0.75 -1.59
N GLY A 20 18.64 -0.10 -2.75
CA GLY A 20 18.48 -0.73 -4.05
C GLY A 20 17.03 -0.89 -4.52
N CYS A 21 16.87 -1.59 -5.65
CA CYS A 21 15.59 -1.80 -6.29
C CYS A 21 14.66 -2.64 -5.42
N THR A 22 13.53 -2.08 -5.01
CA THR A 22 12.62 -2.71 -4.04
C THR A 22 11.19 -2.77 -4.53
N VAL A 23 10.51 -3.87 -4.23
CA VAL A 23 9.07 -4.02 -4.43
C VAL A 23 8.38 -4.16 -3.07
N VAL A 24 7.38 -3.32 -2.82
CA VAL A 24 6.49 -3.43 -1.65
C VAL A 24 5.15 -4.00 -2.11
N LEU A 25 4.69 -5.03 -1.40
CA LEU A 25 3.36 -5.63 -1.57
C LEU A 25 2.61 -5.45 -0.24
N CYS A 26 1.39 -4.93 -0.29
CA CYS A 26 0.59 -4.68 0.91
C CYS A 26 -0.87 -5.07 0.69
N ASN A 27 -1.42 -5.81 1.66
CA ASN A 27 -2.84 -6.10 1.81
C ASN A 27 -3.27 -5.45 3.15
N PRO A 28 -3.47 -4.12 3.17
CA PRO A 28 -3.79 -3.40 4.41
C PRO A 28 -5.13 -3.87 4.97
N PRO A 29 -5.42 -3.63 6.26
CA PRO A 29 -6.77 -3.83 6.78
C PRO A 29 -7.78 -3.00 5.97
N TYR A 30 -8.89 -3.62 5.59
CA TYR A 30 -9.99 -2.99 4.87
C TYR A 30 -11.20 -3.03 5.81
N GLY A 31 -11.55 -1.87 6.38
CA GLY A 31 -12.50 -1.75 7.49
C GLY A 31 -13.85 -2.43 7.25
N GLU A 32 -13.97 -3.68 7.70
CA GLU A 32 -15.21 -4.46 7.56
C GLU A 32 -16.31 -3.97 8.53
N ARG A 33 -15.97 -3.08 9.46
CA ARG A 33 -16.85 -2.44 10.45
C ARG A 33 -16.61 -0.93 10.45
N MET A 34 -17.62 -0.12 10.77
CA MET A 34 -17.49 1.35 10.70
C MET A 34 -16.30 1.95 11.46
N LEU A 35 -16.04 1.49 12.70
CA LEU A 35 -14.89 1.99 13.46
C LEU A 35 -13.54 1.57 12.84
N ASP A 36 -13.53 0.42 12.16
CA ASP A 36 -12.34 -0.11 11.49
C ASP A 36 -12.13 0.59 10.14
N GLU A 37 -13.19 1.09 9.51
CA GLU A 37 -13.16 1.88 8.28
C GLU A 37 -12.47 3.22 8.50
N GLU A 38 -12.88 3.98 9.53
CA GLU A 38 -12.21 5.24 9.88
C GLU A 38 -10.72 5.04 10.17
N GLN A 39 -10.36 3.97 10.88
CA GLN A 39 -8.97 3.63 11.17
C GLN A 39 -8.20 3.21 9.91
N ALA A 40 -8.82 2.43 9.01
CA ALA A 40 -8.23 2.07 7.73
C ALA A 40 -7.99 3.30 6.86
N HIS A 41 -8.92 4.25 6.84
CA HIS A 41 -8.79 5.49 6.08
C HIS A 41 -7.64 6.36 6.59
N GLU A 42 -7.49 6.50 7.90
CA GLU A 42 -6.33 7.19 8.48
C GLU A 42 -5.02 6.45 8.16
N LEU A 43 -5.03 5.12 8.20
CA LEU A 43 -3.87 4.31 7.82
C LEU A 43 -3.49 4.55 6.34
N TYR A 44 -4.44 4.62 5.42
CA TYR A 44 -4.15 4.87 4.01
C TYR A 44 -3.48 6.23 3.79
N LYS A 45 -3.89 7.26 4.54
CA LYS A 45 -3.23 8.59 4.51
C LYS A 45 -1.78 8.50 4.99
N VAL A 46 -1.51 7.73 6.04
CA VAL A 46 -0.15 7.49 6.53
C VAL A 46 0.68 6.69 5.50
N MET A 47 0.08 5.66 4.91
CA MET A 47 0.69 4.84 3.86
C MET A 47 1.07 5.71 2.66
N GLY A 48 0.22 6.64 2.22
CA GLY A 48 0.53 7.58 1.14
C GLY A 48 1.78 8.40 1.40
N LYS A 49 1.95 8.88 2.64
CA LYS A 49 3.12 9.67 3.05
C LYS A 49 4.41 8.86 3.12
N ARG A 50 4.34 7.53 3.28
CA ARG A 50 5.52 6.67 3.54
C ARG A 50 5.88 5.70 2.42
N LEU A 51 4.88 5.20 1.69
CA LEU A 51 5.04 4.10 0.75
C LEU A 51 5.06 4.56 -0.72
N LEU A 52 4.85 5.85 -1.00
CA LEU A 52 4.92 6.33 -2.37
C LEU A 52 6.32 6.09 -2.97
N PRO A 53 6.42 5.36 -4.09
CA PRO A 53 7.71 4.93 -4.61
C PRO A 53 8.49 6.10 -5.24
N THR A 54 9.80 6.06 -5.02
CA THR A 54 10.82 6.85 -5.72
C THR A 54 11.50 6.00 -6.80
N ASP A 55 12.49 6.55 -7.49
CA ASP A 55 13.27 5.81 -8.49
C ASP A 55 13.75 4.45 -7.97
N GLY A 56 13.61 3.42 -8.81
CA GLY A 56 13.97 2.03 -8.49
C GLY A 56 12.99 1.29 -7.57
N ARG A 57 11.93 1.93 -7.09
CA ARG A 57 10.95 1.32 -6.17
C ARG A 57 9.61 1.11 -6.84
N ARG A 58 8.89 0.06 -6.42
CA ARG A 58 7.52 -0.24 -6.85
C ARG A 58 6.67 -0.58 -5.64
N LEU A 59 5.40 -0.18 -5.68
CA LEU A 59 4.42 -0.47 -4.65
C LEU A 59 3.18 -1.09 -5.29
N PHE A 60 2.65 -2.13 -4.66
CA PHE A 60 1.37 -2.72 -5.01
C PHE A 60 0.52 -2.87 -3.75
N VAL A 61 -0.69 -2.32 -3.78
CA VAL A 61 -1.65 -2.37 -2.67
C VAL A 61 -2.94 -3.02 -3.15
N ILE A 62 -3.45 -4.01 -2.42
CA ILE A 62 -4.73 -4.64 -2.70
C ILE A 62 -5.75 -4.29 -1.62
N THR A 63 -6.89 -3.72 -2.02
CA THR A 63 -7.99 -3.39 -1.10
C THR A 63 -9.33 -3.39 -1.86
N PRO A 64 -10.46 -3.73 -1.21
CA PRO A 64 -11.82 -3.52 -1.74
C PRO A 64 -12.24 -2.05 -1.77
N ASP A 65 -11.51 -1.19 -1.07
CA ASP A 65 -11.91 0.19 -0.83
C ASP A 65 -11.79 1.07 -2.09
N GLY A 66 -12.91 1.65 -2.49
CA GLY A 66 -13.00 2.52 -3.67
C GLY A 66 -12.37 3.90 -3.47
N GLU A 67 -12.27 4.38 -2.22
CA GLU A 67 -11.72 5.70 -1.85
C GLU A 67 -10.20 5.66 -1.65
N PHE A 68 -9.59 4.48 -1.77
CA PHE A 68 -8.18 4.27 -1.49
C PHE A 68 -7.25 5.26 -2.20
N GLU A 69 -7.38 5.50 -3.51
CA GLU A 69 -6.46 6.39 -4.25
C GLU A 69 -6.54 7.86 -3.79
N GLU A 70 -7.72 8.29 -3.33
CA GLU A 70 -7.95 9.62 -2.79
C GLU A 70 -7.30 9.76 -1.42
N LEU A 71 -7.58 8.82 -0.51
CA LEU A 71 -7.02 8.78 0.84
C LEU A 71 -5.50 8.56 0.83
N PHE A 72 -5.01 7.73 -0.08
CA PHE A 72 -3.59 7.47 -0.31
C PHE A 72 -2.87 8.67 -0.95
N GLY A 73 -3.60 9.62 -1.53
CA GLY A 73 -3.05 10.86 -2.08
C GLY A 73 -2.37 10.72 -3.44
N LYS A 74 -2.54 9.60 -4.15
CA LYS A 74 -2.03 9.40 -5.51
C LYS A 74 -2.85 8.37 -6.27
N LYS A 75 -3.20 8.70 -7.52
CA LYS A 75 -3.72 7.71 -8.47
C LYS A 75 -2.67 6.69 -8.86
N ALA A 76 -3.05 5.42 -8.87
CA ALA A 76 -2.25 4.31 -9.31
C ALA A 76 -1.93 4.42 -10.80
N ASP A 77 -0.73 3.99 -11.18
CA ASP A 77 -0.32 3.90 -12.58
C ASP A 77 -1.13 2.86 -13.34
N LYS A 78 -1.59 1.83 -12.61
CA LYS A 78 -2.47 0.78 -13.10
C LYS A 78 -3.33 0.27 -11.95
N ASN A 79 -4.61 0.05 -12.21
CA ASN A 79 -5.46 -0.74 -11.32
C ASN A 79 -6.00 -1.98 -12.05
N ARG A 80 -6.11 -3.10 -11.32
CA ARG A 80 -6.68 -4.35 -11.84
C ARG A 80 -7.69 -4.90 -10.85
N LYS A 81 -8.88 -5.22 -11.33
CA LYS A 81 -9.89 -5.95 -10.55
C LYS A 81 -9.41 -7.38 -10.25
N LEU A 82 -9.49 -7.77 -8.98
CA LEU A 82 -9.19 -9.11 -8.46
C LEU A 82 -10.30 -9.53 -7.50
N TYR A 83 -10.27 -10.80 -7.08
CA TYR A 83 -11.15 -11.33 -6.05
C TYR A 83 -10.29 -11.95 -4.94
N ASN A 84 -10.45 -11.45 -3.72
CA ASN A 84 -9.90 -12.05 -2.51
C ASN A 84 -10.98 -12.93 -1.89
N GLY A 85 -11.05 -14.19 -2.30
CA GLY A 85 -12.21 -15.04 -2.06
C GLY A 85 -13.44 -14.51 -2.82
N MET A 86 -14.53 -14.21 -2.11
CA MET A 86 -15.73 -13.60 -2.70
C MET A 86 -15.67 -12.07 -2.71
N LEU A 87 -14.71 -11.47 -2.01
CA LEU A 87 -14.55 -10.03 -1.90
C LEU A 87 -13.90 -9.48 -3.16
N MET A 88 -14.60 -8.55 -3.82
CA MET A 88 -14.06 -7.84 -4.98
C MET A 88 -13.06 -6.79 -4.51
N CYS A 89 -11.81 -6.90 -4.97
CA CYS A 89 -10.75 -5.96 -4.67
C CYS A 89 -10.17 -5.34 -5.94
N ARG A 90 -9.41 -4.26 -5.77
CA ARG A 90 -8.51 -3.75 -6.80
C ARG A 90 -7.08 -3.88 -6.32
N LEU A 91 -6.19 -4.26 -7.23
CA LEU A 91 -4.76 -4.14 -7.06
C LEU A 91 -4.30 -2.82 -7.68
N TYR A 92 -3.94 -1.86 -6.83
CA TYR A 92 -3.36 -0.58 -7.19
C TYR A 92 -1.85 -0.74 -7.34
N SER A 93 -1.33 -0.40 -8.52
CA SER A 93 0.08 -0.53 -8.86
C SER A 93 0.71 0.85 -9.05
N TYR A 94 1.80 1.12 -8.33
CA TYR A 94 2.59 2.34 -8.40
C TYR A 94 4.02 1.97 -8.76
N PHE A 95 4.47 2.35 -9.95
CA PHE A 95 5.78 1.98 -10.48
C PHE A 95 6.44 3.10 -11.28
N LYS A 96 5.73 4.21 -11.53
CA LYS A 96 6.34 5.44 -12.01
C LYS A 96 6.82 6.24 -10.80
N ALA A 97 8.06 6.70 -10.88
CA ALA A 97 8.63 7.52 -9.83
C ALA A 97 7.79 8.78 -9.61
N THR A 98 7.56 9.12 -8.34
CA THR A 98 6.97 10.40 -7.98
C THR A 98 8.08 11.44 -7.94
N PRO A 99 7.99 12.55 -8.70
CA PRO A 99 8.97 13.63 -8.60
C PRO A 99 9.05 14.10 -7.15
N HIS A 100 10.26 14.24 -6.61
CA HIS A 100 10.48 14.97 -5.36
C HIS A 100 10.51 16.46 -5.73
N ASN A 101 9.57 17.24 -5.17
CA ASN A 101 9.72 18.69 -5.05
C ASN A 101 10.30 19.00 -3.68
#